data_AF-A0A919Y606-F1
#
_entry.id   AF-A0A919Y606-F1
#
_cell.length_a   1.000
_cell.length_b   1.000
_cell.length_c   1.000
_cell.angle_alpha   90.00
_cell.angle_beta   90.00
_cell.angle_gamma   90.00
#
_symmetry.space_group_name_H-M   'P 1'
#
loop_
_entity.id
_entity.type
_entity.pdbx_description
1 polymer ?
#
loop_
_entity_poly.entity_id
_entity_poly.type
_entity_poly.pdbx_seq_one_letter_code
_entity_poly.pdbx_strand_id
1 'polypeptide(L)'
;MKYEFWIMASITELVDYPDEQRDEYVPHPNFQAIMDALGIPVPIKEIYEHYFDQPVHNGDVLVFANKQQPDTCIVLDTYRDPLDQLDMIQFGWRLSSDDSSVRQLRQLSRRLYDDCDDAVRYEEGQSVLYQVLKEERYPRKFYYNTVYEQQIKRYLL
;
A
#
# COMPACT_ATOMS: atom_id res chain seq x y z
N MET A 1 -6.84 5.68 -19.77
CA MET A 1 -6.69 6.80 -18.81
C MET A 1 -6.13 6.20 -17.52
N LYS A 2 -5.19 6.86 -16.84
CA LYS A 2 -4.71 6.36 -15.54
C LYS A 2 -5.66 6.83 -14.45
N TYR A 3 -6.11 5.90 -13.61
CA TYR A 3 -6.86 6.20 -12.41
C TYR A 3 -6.12 5.61 -11.22
N GLU A 4 -6.15 6.32 -10.10
CA GLU A 4 -5.25 6.07 -8.98
C GLU A 4 -6.02 6.22 -7.68
N PHE A 5 -5.64 5.43 -6.68
CA PHE A 5 -6.19 5.42 -5.34
C PHE A 5 -5.05 5.48 -4.34
N TRP A 6 -5.26 6.16 -3.21
CA TRP A 6 -4.27 6.30 -2.15
C TRP A 6 -4.96 6.38 -0.79
N ILE A 7 -4.53 5.53 0.12
CA ILE A 7 -5.09 5.36 1.46
C ILE A 7 -3.96 5.53 2.46
N MET A 8 -4.27 6.19 3.58
CA MET A 8 -3.43 6.17 4.78
C MET A 8 -4.23 5.50 5.90
N ALA A 9 -3.70 4.40 6.40
CA ALA A 9 -4.28 3.62 7.49
C ALA A 9 -3.17 2.82 8.19
N SER A 10 -3.46 2.27 9.38
CA SER A 10 -2.57 1.34 10.06
C SER A 10 -2.23 0.15 9.15
N ILE A 11 -0.99 -0.37 9.22
CA ILE A 11 -0.62 -1.59 8.49
C ILE A 11 -1.44 -2.81 8.94
N THR A 12 -2.01 -2.77 10.16
CA THR A 12 -2.90 -3.81 10.66
C THR A 12 -4.18 -3.94 9.84
N GLU A 13 -4.58 -2.89 9.13
CA GLU A 13 -5.76 -2.89 8.25
C GLU A 13 -5.55 -3.69 6.95
N LEU A 14 -4.31 -4.08 6.64
CA LEU A 14 -4.01 -4.92 5.47
C LEU A 14 -4.19 -6.42 5.75
N VAL A 15 -4.40 -6.80 7.01
CA VAL A 15 -4.62 -8.19 7.42
C VAL A 15 -5.94 -8.32 8.16
N ASP A 16 -6.47 -9.54 8.18
CA ASP A 16 -7.66 -9.92 8.93
C ASP A 16 -7.31 -11.14 9.79
N TYR A 17 -7.90 -11.23 10.98
CA TYR A 17 -7.74 -12.33 11.93
C TYR A 17 -9.06 -13.12 11.99
N PRO A 18 -9.22 -14.19 11.18
CA PRO A 18 -10.48 -14.93 11.12
C PRO A 18 -10.88 -15.58 12.45
N ASP A 19 -9.89 -15.81 13.32
CA ASP A 19 -10.05 -16.29 14.70
C ASP A 19 -9.17 -15.44 15.61
N GLU A 20 -9.78 -14.49 16.33
CA GLU A 20 -9.09 -13.58 17.27
C GLU A 20 -8.33 -14.32 18.40
N GLN A 21 -8.58 -15.61 18.60
CA GLN A 21 -7.86 -16.42 19.60
C GLN A 21 -6.60 -17.09 19.05
N ARG A 22 -6.32 -16.93 17.74
CA ARG A 22 -5.16 -17.50 17.07
C ARG A 22 -4.30 -16.40 16.47
N ASP A 23 -3.01 -16.68 16.40
CA ASP A 23 -2.02 -15.81 15.75
C ASP A 23 -1.96 -16.05 14.22
N GLU A 24 -3.09 -16.47 13.63
CA GLU A 24 -3.22 -16.74 12.21
C GLU A 24 -3.99 -15.60 11.56
N TYR A 25 -3.36 -14.93 10.60
CA TYR A 25 -3.96 -13.85 9.83
C TYR A 25 -3.81 -14.10 8.33
N VAL A 26 -4.72 -13.47 7.58
CA VAL A 26 -4.80 -13.51 6.12
C VAL A 26 -4.83 -12.08 5.59
N PRO A 27 -4.53 -11.82 4.30
CA PRO A 27 -4.74 -10.50 3.72
C PRO A 27 -6.20 -10.07 3.85
N HIS A 28 -6.44 -8.78 4.13
CA HIS A 28 -7.78 -8.23 4.25
C HIS A 28 -8.60 -8.57 3.00
N PRO A 29 -9.84 -9.10 3.11
CA PRO A 29 -10.61 -9.60 1.97
C PRO A 29 -10.81 -8.59 0.83
N ASN A 30 -11.14 -7.33 1.14
CA ASN A 30 -11.23 -6.27 0.12
C ASN A 30 -9.87 -5.98 -0.56
N PHE A 31 -8.77 -6.01 0.19
CA PHE A 31 -7.43 -5.81 -0.38
C PHE A 31 -7.01 -6.99 -1.26
N GLN A 32 -7.34 -8.24 -0.86
CA GLN A 32 -7.19 -9.42 -1.73
C GLN A 32 -7.98 -9.28 -3.04
N ALA A 33 -9.24 -8.83 -2.97
CA ALA A 33 -10.05 -8.61 -4.17
C ALA A 33 -9.45 -7.53 -5.10
N ILE A 34 -8.78 -6.51 -4.55
CA ILE A 34 -8.04 -5.50 -5.31
C ILE A 34 -6.82 -6.13 -6.00
N MET A 35 -6.04 -6.93 -5.27
CA MET A 35 -4.89 -7.67 -5.83
C MET A 35 -5.33 -8.57 -7.00
N ASP A 36 -6.42 -9.31 -6.82
CA ASP A 36 -6.97 -10.21 -7.84
C ASP A 36 -7.46 -9.43 -9.08
N ALA A 37 -8.17 -8.32 -8.87
CA ALA A 37 -8.68 -7.47 -9.96
C ALA A 37 -7.55 -6.82 -10.78
N LEU A 38 -6.42 -6.52 -10.14
CA LEU A 38 -5.22 -5.97 -10.80
C LEU A 38 -4.31 -7.06 -11.38
N GLY A 39 -4.50 -8.31 -10.97
CA GLY A 39 -3.60 -9.42 -11.29
C GLY A 39 -2.20 -9.24 -10.70
N ILE A 40 -2.09 -8.69 -9.49
CA ILE A 40 -0.82 -8.39 -8.81
C ILE A 40 -0.81 -9.05 -7.42
N PRO A 41 -0.15 -10.21 -7.25
CA PRO A 41 -0.10 -10.91 -5.97
C PRO A 41 0.96 -10.31 -5.04
N VAL A 42 0.58 -9.32 -4.22
CA VAL A 42 1.47 -8.72 -3.23
C VAL A 42 1.66 -9.66 -2.04
N PRO A 43 2.90 -9.92 -1.59
CA PRO A 43 3.19 -10.77 -0.43
C PRO A 43 2.87 -10.03 0.89
N ILE A 44 1.58 -9.86 1.20
CA ILE A 44 1.14 -9.00 2.32
C ILE A 44 1.58 -9.53 3.68
N LYS A 45 1.58 -10.85 3.86
CA LYS A 45 2.02 -11.47 5.11
C LYS A 45 3.49 -11.17 5.38
N GLU A 46 4.34 -11.31 4.37
CA GLU A 46 5.78 -11.03 4.49
C GLU A 46 6.05 -9.54 4.73
N ILE A 47 5.28 -8.64 4.10
CA ILE A 47 5.40 -7.19 4.33
C ILE A 47 4.99 -6.84 5.77
N TYR A 48 3.88 -7.41 6.25
CA TYR A 48 3.37 -7.20 7.60
C TYR A 48 4.37 -7.67 8.66
N GLU A 49 4.88 -8.90 8.54
CA GLU A 49 5.91 -9.44 9.45
C GLU A 49 7.17 -8.57 9.43
N HIS A 50 7.66 -8.25 8.22
CA HIS A 50 8.86 -7.44 8.06
C HIS A 50 8.72 -6.04 8.66
N TYR A 51 7.53 -5.44 8.58
CA TYR A 51 7.26 -4.13 9.16
C TYR A 51 7.47 -4.14 10.68
N PHE A 52 6.96 -5.14 11.39
CA PHE A 52 7.12 -5.19 12.84
C PHE A 52 8.53 -5.62 13.27
N ASP A 53 9.22 -6.45 12.47
CA ASP A 53 10.57 -6.92 12.74
C ASP A 53 11.67 -5.87 12.53
N GLN A 54 11.46 -4.90 11.64
CA GLN A 54 12.46 -3.84 11.39
C GLN A 54 12.41 -2.73 12.46
N PRO A 55 13.53 -2.07 12.78
CA PRO A 55 13.53 -0.91 13.67
C PRO A 55 12.63 0.24 13.17
N VAL A 56 12.14 1.07 14.09
CA VAL A 56 11.56 2.38 13.74
C VAL A 56 12.58 3.26 13.01
N HIS A 57 12.12 4.27 12.26
CA HIS A 57 12.96 5.07 11.35
C HIS A 57 13.52 4.25 10.18
N ASN A 58 12.72 3.33 9.65
CA ASN A 58 13.07 2.44 8.54
C ASN A 58 11.82 2.10 7.71
N GLY A 59 11.99 1.55 6.51
CA GLY A 59 10.93 1.13 5.61
C GLY A 59 10.98 1.86 4.27
N ASP A 60 10.92 1.09 3.18
CA ASP A 60 11.02 1.58 1.82
C ASP A 60 9.64 1.74 1.15
N VAL A 61 9.61 2.41 0.00
CA VAL A 61 8.44 2.35 -0.89
C VAL A 61 8.54 1.10 -1.74
N LEU A 62 7.55 0.22 -1.63
CA LEU A 62 7.44 -1.02 -2.39
C LEU A 62 6.43 -0.82 -3.53
N VAL A 63 6.85 -1.09 -4.77
CA VAL A 63 5.98 -1.01 -5.95
C VAL A 63 5.93 -2.36 -6.65
N PHE A 64 4.75 -2.95 -6.68
CA PHE A 64 4.48 -4.21 -7.38
C PHE A 64 3.73 -3.88 -8.68
N ALA A 65 4.37 -4.09 -9.81
CA ALA A 65 3.82 -3.77 -11.13
C ALA A 65 3.44 -5.05 -11.89
N ASN A 66 2.32 -4.99 -12.60
CA ASN A 66 1.88 -6.07 -13.46
C ASN A 66 2.83 -6.18 -14.68
N LYS A 67 3.37 -7.38 -14.94
CA LYS A 67 4.33 -7.61 -16.03
C LYS A 67 3.74 -7.40 -17.42
N GLN A 68 2.45 -7.69 -17.61
CA GLN A 68 1.75 -7.50 -18.88
C GLN A 68 1.23 -6.06 -19.04
N GLN A 69 1.02 -5.35 -17.93
CA GLN A 69 0.55 -3.96 -17.89
C GLN A 69 1.41 -3.14 -16.91
N PRO A 70 2.63 -2.72 -17.29
CA PRO A 70 3.58 -2.07 -16.36
C PRO A 70 3.09 -0.74 -15.76
N ASP A 71 2.09 -0.12 -16.38
CA ASP A 71 1.42 1.08 -15.86
C ASP A 71 0.40 0.78 -14.75
N THR A 72 0.03 -0.47 -14.56
CA THR A 72 -0.84 -0.97 -13.49
C THR A 72 0.04 -1.48 -12.35
N CYS A 73 -0.15 -0.94 -11.14
CA CYS A 73 0.68 -1.27 -9.99
C CYS A 73 -0.04 -1.10 -8.66
N ILE A 74 0.46 -1.80 -7.64
CA ILE A 74 0.17 -1.58 -6.22
C ILE A 74 1.42 -0.98 -5.59
N VAL A 75 1.26 0.02 -4.72
CA VAL A 75 2.34 0.72 -4.02
C VAL A 75 2.05 0.76 -2.52
N LEU A 76 3.08 0.51 -1.72
CA LEU A 76 3.06 0.62 -0.26
C LEU A 76 4.27 1.46 0.18
N ASP A 77 4.03 2.56 0.88
CA ASP A 77 5.03 3.35 1.58
C ASP A 77 5.05 2.90 3.05
N THR A 78 6.01 2.04 3.39
CA THR A 78 6.04 1.30 4.67
C THR A 78 6.97 1.94 5.70
N TYR A 79 7.27 3.22 5.57
CA TYR A 79 8.16 3.91 6.50
C TYR A 79 7.54 3.97 7.90
N ARG A 80 8.29 3.46 8.89
CA ARG A 80 7.96 3.49 10.31
C ARG A 80 8.37 4.83 10.90
N ASP A 81 7.44 5.77 10.97
CA ASP A 81 7.71 7.07 11.61
C ASP A 81 7.90 6.87 13.12
N PRO A 82 9.03 7.29 13.72
CA PRO A 82 9.27 7.17 15.16
C PRO A 82 8.30 7.93 16.06
N LEU A 83 7.52 8.86 15.50
CA LEU A 83 6.50 9.62 16.22
C LEU A 83 5.09 9.06 16.03
N ASP A 84 4.93 8.07 15.15
CA ASP A 84 3.66 7.42 14.89
C ASP A 84 3.43 6.28 15.89
N GLN A 85 2.24 6.29 16.50
CA GLN A 85 1.82 5.32 17.51
C GLN A 85 0.77 4.35 16.99
N LEU A 86 0.31 4.52 15.74
CA LEU A 86 -0.76 3.75 15.13
C LEU A 86 -0.26 2.89 13.96
N ASP A 87 1.06 2.75 13.81
CA ASP A 87 1.69 1.94 12.74
C ASP A 87 1.14 2.27 11.34
N MET A 88 0.89 3.55 11.09
CA MET A 88 0.36 4.11 9.86
C MET A 88 1.33 3.90 8.70
N ILE A 89 0.77 3.40 7.62
CA ILE A 89 1.41 3.36 6.31
C ILE A 89 0.53 4.07 5.30
N GLN A 90 1.10 4.32 4.12
CA GLN A 90 0.30 4.76 2.99
C GLN A 90 0.38 3.71 1.88
N PHE A 91 -0.74 3.37 1.27
CA PHE A 91 -0.79 2.38 0.22
C PHE A 91 -1.87 2.71 -0.80
N GLY A 92 -1.73 2.15 -1.99
CA GLY A 92 -2.68 2.42 -3.06
C GLY A 92 -2.31 1.73 -4.35
N TRP A 93 -3.06 2.05 -5.40
CA TRP A 93 -2.91 1.39 -6.68
C TRP A 93 -3.23 2.32 -7.84
N ARG A 94 -2.58 2.04 -8.96
CA ARG A 94 -2.82 2.65 -10.26
C ARG A 94 -3.30 1.58 -11.21
N LEU A 95 -4.30 1.90 -12.01
CA LEU A 95 -4.71 1.10 -13.16
C LEU A 95 -4.74 1.94 -14.43
N SER A 96 -4.42 1.29 -15.55
CA SER A 96 -4.66 1.81 -16.90
C SER A 96 -5.69 0.93 -17.58
N SER A 97 -6.97 1.19 -17.31
CA SER A 97 -8.07 0.34 -17.79
C SER A 97 -9.26 1.16 -18.26
N ASP A 98 -10.29 0.45 -18.71
CA ASP A 98 -11.57 1.00 -19.11
C ASP A 98 -12.43 1.43 -17.91
N ASP A 99 -13.52 2.14 -18.18
CA ASP A 99 -14.41 2.68 -17.17
C ASP A 99 -15.05 1.60 -16.26
N SER A 100 -15.23 0.37 -16.75
CA SER A 100 -15.84 -0.69 -15.94
C SER A 100 -14.89 -1.17 -14.84
N SER A 101 -13.62 -1.41 -15.18
CA SER A 101 -12.56 -1.77 -14.23
C SER A 101 -12.34 -0.67 -13.18
N VAL A 102 -12.38 0.60 -13.60
CA VAL A 102 -12.28 1.74 -12.67
C VAL A 102 -13.43 1.76 -11.66
N ARG A 103 -14.68 1.51 -12.10
CA ARG A 103 -15.84 1.46 -11.20
C ARG A 103 -15.74 0.32 -10.20
N GLN A 104 -15.36 -0.86 -10.65
CA GLN A 104 -15.18 -2.02 -9.78
C GLN A 104 -14.12 -1.72 -8.71
N LEU A 105 -12.94 -1.25 -9.13
CA LEU A 105 -11.87 -0.94 -8.19
C LEU A 105 -12.26 0.16 -7.23
N ARG A 106 -12.93 1.23 -7.68
CA ARG A 106 -13.45 2.27 -6.79
C ARG A 106 -14.36 1.72 -5.68
N GLN A 107 -15.25 0.79 -6.02
CA GLN A 107 -16.14 0.17 -5.02
C GLN A 107 -15.33 -0.64 -4.00
N LEU A 108 -14.33 -1.39 -4.45
CA LEU A 108 -13.44 -2.15 -3.56
C LEU A 108 -12.58 -1.22 -2.69
N SER A 109 -11.99 -0.17 -3.29
CA SER A 109 -11.21 0.86 -2.58
C SER A 109 -12.03 1.48 -1.46
N ARG A 110 -13.29 1.83 -1.75
CA ARG A 110 -14.15 2.48 -0.78
C ARG A 110 -14.55 1.55 0.35
N ARG A 111 -14.88 0.29 0.04
CA ARG A 111 -15.18 -0.72 1.06
C ARG A 111 -13.99 -0.99 1.95
N LEU A 112 -12.79 -1.17 1.37
CA LEU A 112 -11.57 -1.34 2.16
C LEU A 112 -11.40 -0.19 3.14
N TYR A 113 -11.48 1.06 2.67
CA TYR A 113 -11.33 2.22 3.54
C TYR A 113 -12.43 2.32 4.61
N ASP A 114 -13.69 2.02 4.26
CA ASP A 114 -14.82 2.10 5.18
C ASP A 114 -14.81 0.97 6.23
N ASP A 115 -14.17 -0.15 5.93
CA ASP A 115 -14.00 -1.29 6.84
C ASP A 115 -12.80 -1.12 7.79
N CYS A 116 -11.91 -0.15 7.54
CA CYS A 116 -10.77 0.11 8.41
C CYS A 116 -11.18 0.80 9.72
N ASP A 117 -10.64 0.33 10.85
CA ASP A 117 -10.83 1.00 12.15
C ASP A 117 -9.92 2.23 12.28
N ASP A 118 -8.65 2.11 11.85
CA ASP A 118 -7.61 3.12 11.97
C ASP A 118 -7.18 3.69 10.59
N ALA A 119 -8.14 4.24 9.85
CA ALA A 119 -7.88 4.96 8.59
C ALA A 119 -8.06 6.49 8.73
N VAL A 120 -7.15 7.26 8.11
CA VAL A 120 -7.11 8.72 8.26
C VAL A 120 -7.26 9.49 6.95
N ARG A 121 -6.99 8.87 5.80
CA ARG A 121 -7.06 9.56 4.50
C ARG A 121 -7.42 8.61 3.37
N TYR A 122 -8.30 9.08 2.48
CA TYR A 122 -8.67 8.43 1.23
C TYR A 122 -8.60 9.44 0.08
N GLU A 123 -7.91 9.10 -0.99
CA GLU A 123 -7.83 9.90 -2.22
C GLU A 123 -7.99 9.02 -3.45
N GLU A 124 -8.66 9.55 -4.46
CA GLU A 124 -8.76 8.91 -5.76
C GLU A 124 -8.80 9.94 -6.89
N GLY A 125 -8.30 9.58 -8.07
CA GLY A 125 -8.30 10.48 -9.21
C GLY A 125 -7.15 10.23 -10.18
N GLN A 126 -6.77 11.30 -10.88
CA GLN A 126 -5.61 11.31 -11.74
C GLN A 126 -4.43 11.93 -10.97
N SER A 127 -3.25 11.33 -11.08
CA SER A 127 -2.00 11.85 -10.51
C SER A 127 -1.93 11.88 -8.98
N VAL A 128 -2.84 11.20 -8.27
CA VAL A 128 -2.78 11.02 -6.80
C VAL A 128 -1.45 10.38 -6.38
N LEU A 129 -0.99 9.38 -7.13
CA LEU A 129 0.25 8.66 -6.86
C LEU A 129 1.47 9.29 -7.56
N TYR A 130 1.31 10.45 -8.22
CA TYR A 130 2.39 11.09 -8.98
C TYR A 130 3.64 11.32 -8.11
N GLN A 131 3.44 11.80 -6.89
CA GLN A 131 4.55 12.15 -6.00
C GLN A 131 5.27 10.92 -5.43
N VAL A 132 4.55 9.81 -5.20
CA VAL A 132 5.14 8.58 -4.64
C VAL A 132 5.82 7.72 -5.72
N LEU A 133 5.29 7.71 -6.94
CA LEU A 133 5.86 6.91 -8.03
C LEU A 133 6.96 7.62 -8.83
N LYS A 134 7.36 8.82 -8.42
CA LYS A 134 8.41 9.61 -9.09
C LYS A 134 9.81 9.20 -8.60
N GLU A 135 10.47 8.33 -9.35
CA GLU A 135 11.76 7.73 -8.98
C GLU A 135 12.88 8.76 -8.75
N GLU A 136 12.88 9.89 -9.46
CA GLU A 136 13.90 10.93 -9.29
C GLU A 136 13.83 11.63 -7.93
N ARG A 137 12.77 11.38 -7.14
CA ARG A 137 12.64 11.89 -5.77
C ARG A 137 13.31 11.00 -4.73
N TYR A 138 13.86 9.85 -5.13
CA TYR A 138 14.52 8.90 -4.24
C TYR A 138 16.05 8.98 -4.40
N PRO A 139 16.81 8.78 -3.30
CA PRO A 139 16.31 8.49 -1.96
C PRO A 139 15.67 9.70 -1.27
N ARG A 140 14.58 9.45 -0.54
CA ARG A 140 13.97 10.47 0.33
C ARG A 140 14.68 10.45 1.69
N LYS A 141 15.03 11.63 2.20
CA LYS A 141 15.76 11.75 3.47
C LYS A 141 14.81 12.06 4.61
N PHE A 142 14.80 11.19 5.61
CA PHE A 142 14.11 11.40 6.88
C PHE A 142 15.14 11.60 8.00
N TYR A 143 14.83 12.52 8.90
CA TYR A 143 15.75 12.93 9.96
C TYR A 143 15.10 12.65 11.32
N TYR A 144 15.64 11.67 12.05
CA TYR A 144 15.24 11.37 13.43
C TYR A 144 16.41 10.77 14.20
N ASN A 145 17.13 11.61 14.94
CA ASN A 145 18.44 11.34 15.57
C ASN A 145 19.57 10.92 14.59
N THR A 146 19.23 10.22 13.51
CA THR A 146 20.05 9.75 12.41
C THR A 146 19.33 10.06 11.09
N VAL A 147 20.06 9.98 9.96
CA VAL A 147 19.48 10.13 8.63
C VAL A 147 19.09 8.75 8.11
N TYR A 148 17.84 8.59 7.73
CA TYR A 148 17.37 7.43 6.96
C TYR A 148 17.12 7.85 5.51
N GLU A 149 17.60 7.04 4.57
CA GLU A 149 17.46 7.26 3.14
C GLU A 149 16.49 6.21 2.57
N GLN A 150 15.20 6.55 2.57
CA GLN A 150 14.16 5.69 2.01
C GLN A 150 14.35 5.52 0.51
N GLN A 151 14.34 4.28 0.06
CA GLN A 151 14.43 3.89 -1.35
C GLN A 151 13.05 3.56 -1.93
N ILE A 152 13.00 3.48 -3.25
CA ILE A 152 11.88 2.88 -3.98
C ILE A 152 12.34 1.54 -4.57
N LYS A 153 11.62 0.46 -4.23
CA LYS A 153 11.90 -0.90 -4.68
C LYS A 153 10.79 -1.36 -5.61
N ARG A 154 11.16 -1.82 -6.81
CA ARG A 154 10.19 -2.25 -7.83
C ARG A 154 10.27 -3.76 -8.05
N TYR A 155 9.11 -4.38 -8.08
CA TYR A 155 8.91 -5.80 -8.34
C TYR A 155 8.00 -5.94 -9.55
N LEU A 156 8.42 -6.71 -10.55
CA LEU A 156 7.65 -6.99 -11.75
C LEU A 156 7.08 -8.41 -11.62
N LEU A 157 5.76 -8.54 -11.48
CA LEU A 157 5.05 -9.81 -11.24
C LEU A 157 4.31 -10.26 -12.49
#